data_AF-A0A852YF03-F1
#
_entry.id   AF-A0A852YF03-F1
#
_cell.length_a   1.000
_cell.length_b   1.000
_cell.length_c   1.000
_cell.angle_alpha   90.00
_cell.angle_beta   90.00
_cell.angle_gamma   90.00
#
_symmetry.space_group_name_H-M   'P 1'
#
loop_
_entity.id
_entity.type
_entity.pdbx_description
1 polymer ?
#
loop_
_entity_poly.entity_id
_entity_poly.type
_entity_poly.pdbx_seq_one_letter_code
_entity_poly.pdbx_strand_id
1 'polypeptide(L)' 'MVELLPTVHDGARLHHIALAVDDVDAALARLVAAGGEPDGPSRPAAGGVGRVGSITDPNGVVIEFVDRPRVLEG' A
#
# COMPACT_ATOMS: atom_id res chain seq x y z
N MET A 1 -2.17 -12.11 -9.46
CA MET A 1 -3.32 -12.17 -8.55
C MET A 1 -2.78 -12.44 -7.17
N VAL A 2 -3.11 -11.59 -6.18
CA VAL A 2 -2.79 -11.79 -4.77
C VAL A 2 -4.11 -11.97 -4.04
N GLU A 3 -4.20 -12.96 -3.16
CA GLU A 3 -5.39 -13.26 -2.39
C GLU A 3 -5.04 -13.29 -0.89
N LEU A 4 -5.91 -12.70 -0.07
CA LEU A 4 -5.81 -12.72 1.38
C LEU A 4 -6.93 -13.62 1.92
N LEU A 5 -6.53 -14.74 2.51
CA LEU A 5 -7.47 -15.70 3.10
C LEU A 5 -7.68 -15.37 4.58
N PRO A 6 -8.91 -15.54 5.10
CA PRO A 6 -9.20 -15.30 6.52
C PRO A 6 -8.54 -16.33 7.44
N THR A 7 -8.13 -17.48 6.89
CA THR A 7 -7.52 -18.57 7.65
C THR A 7 -6.05 -18.30 7.91
N VAL A 8 -5.69 -18.28 9.20
CA VAL A 8 -4.32 -18.11 9.66
C VAL A 8 -3.68 -19.51 9.85
N HIS A 9 -2.61 -19.81 9.11
CA HIS A 9 -1.86 -21.09 9.24
C HIS A 9 -0.74 -21.03 10.29
N ASP A 10 -0.22 -22.13 10.83
CA ASP A 10 0.92 -22.04 11.76
C ASP A 10 2.26 -21.73 11.05
N GLY A 11 3.23 -21.14 11.76
CA GLY A 11 4.59 -20.87 11.26
C GLY A 11 4.93 -19.39 10.96
N ALA A 12 6.07 -19.16 10.31
CA ALA A 12 6.55 -17.83 9.94
C ALA A 12 5.62 -17.18 8.90
N ARG A 13 5.27 -15.90 9.10
CA ARG A 13 4.35 -15.14 8.24
C ARG A 13 5.07 -14.04 7.49
N LEU A 14 4.41 -13.54 6.45
CA LEU A 14 4.77 -12.28 5.82
C LEU A 14 4.69 -11.15 6.85
N HIS A 15 5.82 -10.50 7.11
CA HIS A 15 5.89 -9.40 8.07
C HIS A 15 5.38 -8.08 7.48
N HIS A 16 5.60 -7.86 6.17
CA HIS A 16 5.30 -6.58 5.53
C HIS A 16 5.18 -6.75 4.01
N ILE A 17 4.20 -6.09 3.40
CA ILE A 17 4.02 -5.98 1.95
C ILE A 17 3.45 -4.60 1.61
N ALA A 18 4.02 -3.98 0.58
CA ALA A 18 3.51 -2.76 -0.01
C ALA A 18 3.37 -2.93 -1.52
N LEU A 19 2.32 -2.37 -2.11
CA LEU A 19 2.09 -2.39 -3.54
C LEU A 19 2.72 -1.15 -4.19
N ALA A 20 3.54 -1.38 -5.21
CA ALA A 20 4.15 -0.28 -5.96
C ALA A 20 3.11 0.41 -6.84
N VAL A 21 3.07 1.75 -6.79
CA VAL A 21 2.25 2.62 -7.65
C VAL A 21 3.12 3.72 -8.24
N ASP A 22 2.66 4.35 -9.31
CA ASP A 22 3.41 5.46 -9.92
C ASP A 22 3.32 6.75 -9.07
N ASP A 23 2.20 6.97 -8.37
CA ASP A 23 1.95 8.12 -7.49
C ASP A 23 1.05 7.69 -6.31
N VAL A 24 1.57 7.76 -5.08
CA VAL A 24 0.80 7.35 -3.89
C VAL A 24 -0.37 8.27 -3.62
N ASP A 25 -0.23 9.59 -3.76
CA ASP A 25 -1.30 10.53 -3.46
C ASP A 25 -2.49 10.32 -4.43
N ALA A 26 -2.21 10.11 -5.70
CA ALA A 26 -3.21 9.78 -6.70
C ALA A 26 -3.90 8.43 -6.41
N ALA A 27 -3.12 7.42 -5.99
CA ALA A 27 -3.66 6.10 -5.63
C ALA A 27 -4.60 6.18 -4.41
N LEU A 28 -4.18 6.89 -3.35
CA LEU A 28 -5.00 7.11 -2.16
C LEU A 28 -6.30 7.84 -2.52
N ALA A 29 -6.22 8.93 -3.28
CA ALA A 29 -7.41 9.68 -3.69
C ALA A 29 -8.43 8.80 -4.46
N ARG A 30 -7.94 7.95 -5.36
CA ARG A 30 -8.78 6.99 -6.10
C ARG A 30 -9.44 5.96 -5.17
N LEU A 31 -8.69 5.43 -4.22
CA LEU A 31 -9.19 4.40 -3.29
C LEU A 31 -10.19 4.97 -2.29
N VAL A 32 -9.97 6.20 -1.83
CA VAL A 32 -10.95 6.93 -1.01
C VAL A 32 -12.25 7.13 -1.76
N ALA A 33 -12.19 7.55 -3.03
CA ALA A 33 -13.37 7.67 -3.88
C ALA A 33 -14.10 6.33 -4.12
N ALA A 34 -13.41 5.20 -3.94
CA ALA A 34 -13.97 3.85 -4.03
C ALA A 34 -14.47 3.28 -2.68
N GLY A 35 -14.41 4.07 -1.60
CA GLY A 35 -14.91 3.68 -0.27
C GLY A 35 -13.83 3.19 0.71
N GLY A 36 -12.55 3.33 0.38
CA GLY A 36 -11.46 3.09 1.31
C GLY A 36 -11.29 4.22 2.33
N GLU A 37 -10.88 3.88 3.55
CA GLU A 37 -10.56 4.87 4.59
C GLU A 37 -9.04 5.07 4.67
N PRO A 38 -8.51 6.28 4.44
CA PRO A 38 -7.08 6.51 4.50
C PRO A 38 -6.61 6.57 5.97
N ASP A 39 -5.48 5.95 6.30
CA ASP A 39 -4.86 6.06 7.63
C ASP A 39 -4.36 7.50 7.91
N GLY A 40 -4.13 8.26 6.85
CA GLY A 40 -3.73 9.66 6.87
C GLY A 40 -3.24 10.11 5.49
N PRO A 41 -2.70 11.34 5.38
CA PRO A 41 -2.00 11.75 4.17
C PRO A 41 -0.76 10.88 3.93
N SER A 42 -0.36 10.73 2.67
CA SER A 42 0.90 10.04 2.38
C SER A 42 2.10 10.79 2.97
N ARG A 43 3.16 10.05 3.26
CA ARG A 43 4.38 10.54 3.91
C ARG A 43 5.62 10.11 3.14
N PRO A 44 6.78 10.75 3.34
CA PRO A 44 8.03 10.27 2.76
C PRO A 44 8.30 8.81 3.15
N ALA A 45 8.73 7.99 2.18
CA ALA A 45 9.12 6.62 2.45
C ALA A 45 10.38 6.59 3.32
N ALA A 46 10.49 5.62 4.24
CA ALA A 46 11.60 5.52 5.18
C ALA A 46 12.98 5.38 4.50
N GLY A 47 13.00 4.82 3.28
CA GLY A 47 14.20 4.72 2.45
C GLY A 47 14.62 6.04 1.77
N GLY A 48 13.98 7.17 2.09
CA GLY A 48 14.31 8.51 1.58
C GLY A 48 13.92 8.76 0.11
N VAL A 49 13.29 7.80 -0.54
CA VAL A 49 12.97 7.85 -1.96
C VAL A 49 11.51 7.44 -2.16
N GLY A 50 10.72 8.37 -2.69
CA GLY A 50 9.29 8.22 -2.93
C GLY A 50 8.44 8.48 -1.68
N ARG A 51 7.15 8.18 -1.79
CA ARG A 51 6.12 8.35 -0.76
C ARG A 51 5.49 7.01 -0.41
N VAL A 52 4.83 6.97 0.74
CA VAL A 52 4.12 5.80 1.26
C VAL A 52 2.83 6.22 1.94
N GLY A 53 1.81 5.39 1.84
CA GLY A 53 0.53 5.59 2.51
C GLY A 53 -0.29 4.30 2.50
N SER A 54 -1.33 4.26 3.32
CA SER A 54 -2.17 3.07 3.47
C SER A 54 -3.66 3.43 3.52
N ILE A 55 -4.48 2.45 3.16
CA ILE A 55 -5.94 2.53 3.28
C ILE A 55 -6.46 1.27 3.95
N THR A 56 -7.57 1.41 4.69
CA THR A 56 -8.38 0.30 5.19
C THR A 56 -9.58 0.11 4.29
N ASP A 57 -9.72 -1.06 3.70
CA ASP A 57 -10.83 -1.37 2.79
C ASP A 57 -12.14 -1.60 3.58
N PRO A 58 -13.30 -1.67 2.91
CA PRO A 58 -14.57 -1.93 3.59
C PRO A 58 -14.65 -3.25 4.38
N ASN A 59 -13.72 -4.19 4.16
CA ASN A 59 -13.62 -5.45 4.88
C ASN A 59 -12.64 -5.38 6.06
N GLY A 60 -12.03 -4.22 6.33
CA GLY A 60 -11.05 -4.02 7.40
C GLY A 60 -9.63 -4.43 7.02
N VAL A 61 -9.33 -4.67 5.73
CA VAL A 61 -7.98 -5.03 5.26
C VAL A 61 -7.15 -3.76 5.08
N VAL A 62 -6.01 -3.70 5.75
CA VAL A 62 -5.02 -2.63 5.55
C VAL A 62 -4.11 -2.97 4.37
N ILE A 63 -4.01 -2.03 3.43
CA ILE A 63 -3.15 -2.16 2.24
C ILE A 63 -2.22 -0.96 2.20
N GLU A 64 -0.91 -1.20 2.16
CA GLU A 64 0.11 -0.15 2.01
C GLU A 64 0.54 -0.01 0.54
N PHE A 65 0.76 1.23 0.13
CA PHE A 65 1.22 1.63 -1.19
C PHE A 65 2.51 2.44 -1.07
N VAL A 66 3.42 2.22 -2.01
CA VAL A 66 4.67 2.96 -2.11
C VAL A 66 4.87 3.41 -3.55
N ASP A 67 5.30 4.64 -3.75
CA ASP A 67 5.86 5.05 -5.04
C ASP A 67 7.38 5.00 -4.94
N ARG A 68 7.99 4.59 -6.05
CA ARG A 68 9.43 4.57 -6.20
C ARG A 68 9.69 5.18 -7.57
N PRO A 69 10.58 6.19 -7.68
CA PRO A 69 11.02 6.65 -8.98
C PRO A 69 11.55 5.42 -9.71
N ARG A 70 10.99 5.18 -10.90
CA ARG A 70 11.52 4.14 -11.78
C ARG A 70 12.98 4.50 -12.00
N VAL A 71 13.88 3.61 -11.58
CA VAL A 71 15.22 3.61 -12.13
C VAL A 71 15.00 3.22 -13.59
N LEU A 72 14.89 4.22 -14.46
CA LEU A 72 14.93 3.96 -15.89
C LEU A 72 16.29 3.26 -16.12
N GLU A 73 16.24 2.02 -16.59
CA GLU A 73 17.45 1.34 -17.02
C GLU A 73 18.09 2.17 -18.14
N GLY A 74 19.36 2.55 -17.94
CA GLY A 74 20.31 2.96 -18.98
C GLY A 74 19.84 4.01 -19.98
#